data_AF-V5HPZ3-F1
#
_entry.id   AF-V5HPZ3-F1
#
_cell.length_a   1.000
_cell.length_b   1.000
_cell.length_c   1.000
_cell.angle_alpha   90.00
_cell.angle_beta   90.00
_cell.angle_gamma   90.00
#
_symmetry.space_group_name_H-M   'P 1'
#
loop_
_entity.id
_entity.type
_entity.pdbx_description
1 polymer ?
#
loop_
_entity_poly.entity_id
_entity_poly.type
_entity_poly.pdbx_seq_one_letter_code
_entity_poly.pdbx_strand_id
1 'polypeptide(L)'
;LIFCLLICSYSQGTAESDELPEDDPKNFQNQNARKLVKLGGRHWVKRRTYNVTKFGKVTCEYAEILKRVRKDKYTLKLGAKLESKWTSANQTLLLKKTGNHSVPNLLNFTKY
;
A
#
# COMPACT_ATOMS: atom_id res chain seq x y z
N LEU A 1 -35.43 -16.06 -4.56
CA LEU A 1 -33.99 -15.78 -4.78
C LEU A 1 -33.64 -14.50 -4.02
N ILE A 2 -33.21 -14.61 -2.76
CA ILE A 2 -32.80 -13.47 -1.92
C ILE A 2 -31.39 -13.78 -1.46
N PHE A 3 -30.41 -13.29 -2.20
CA PHE A 3 -28.99 -13.46 -1.90
C PHE A 3 -28.30 -12.11 -2.09
N CYS A 4 -28.62 -11.13 -1.22
CA CYS A 4 -28.14 -9.77 -1.41
C CYS A 4 -27.85 -8.95 -0.13
N LEU A 5 -27.70 -9.55 1.06
CA LEU A 5 -27.53 -8.76 2.30
C LEU A 5 -26.45 -9.24 3.29
N LEU A 6 -25.45 -10.03 2.86
CA LEU A 6 -24.38 -10.53 3.76
C LEU A 6 -22.98 -9.95 3.51
N ILE A 7 -22.88 -8.72 2.96
CA ILE A 7 -21.60 -7.99 2.88
C ILE A 7 -21.59 -6.71 3.72
N CYS A 8 -22.57 -6.56 4.62
CA CYS A 8 -22.51 -5.56 5.68
C CYS A 8 -21.44 -5.98 6.70
N SER A 9 -20.36 -5.20 6.73
CA SER A 9 -19.59 -4.96 7.95
C SER A 9 -18.83 -6.15 8.52
N TYR A 10 -17.88 -6.72 7.76
CA TYR A 10 -16.69 -7.29 8.42
C TYR A 10 -15.84 -6.13 8.95
N SER A 11 -16.32 -5.49 10.03
CA SER A 11 -15.44 -4.86 10.99
C SER A 11 -14.73 -6.01 11.68
N GLN A 12 -13.52 -6.35 11.23
CA GLN A 12 -12.68 -7.24 12.03
C GLN A 12 -12.52 -6.54 13.38
N GLY A 13 -13.16 -7.10 14.41
CA GLY A 13 -12.85 -6.76 15.78
C GLY A 13 -11.36 -7.00 15.93
N THR A 14 -10.61 -5.91 16.14
CA THR A 14 -9.22 -5.99 16.57
C THR A 14 -9.24 -6.71 17.90
N ALA A 15 -8.91 -8.00 17.88
CA ALA A 15 -8.57 -8.73 19.09
C ALA A 15 -7.46 -7.96 19.81
N GLU A 16 -7.57 -7.87 21.14
CA GLU A 16 -6.64 -7.23 22.07
C GLU A 16 -5.28 -7.97 22.07
N SER A 17 -4.53 -7.86 20.99
CA SER A 17 -3.13 -8.25 20.94
C SER A 17 -2.29 -7.00 20.81
N ASP A 18 -1.30 -6.86 21.69
CA ASP A 18 -0.25 -5.83 21.55
C ASP A 18 0.68 -6.12 20.36
N GLU A 19 0.56 -7.31 19.75
CA GLU A 19 1.33 -7.70 18.57
C GLU A 19 0.82 -6.96 17.33
N LEU A 20 1.74 -6.28 16.65
CA LEU A 20 1.44 -5.56 15.43
C LEU A 20 1.08 -6.56 14.30
N PRO A 21 0.12 -6.23 13.41
CA PRO A 21 -0.30 -7.14 12.35
C PRO A 21 0.83 -7.61 11.42
N GLU A 22 1.89 -6.82 11.27
CA GLU A 22 3.10 -7.17 10.53
C GLU A 22 3.97 -8.22 11.21
N ASP A 23 3.84 -8.41 12.51
CA ASP A 23 4.66 -9.34 13.29
C ASP A 23 3.94 -10.67 13.57
N ASP A 24 2.60 -10.71 13.51
CA ASP A 24 1.81 -11.95 13.62
C ASP A 24 2.12 -12.92 12.44
N PRO A 25 2.73 -14.10 12.72
CA PRO A 25 3.08 -15.09 11.70
C PRO A 25 1.92 -15.57 10.83
N LYS A 26 0.67 -15.51 11.32
CA LYS A 26 -0.53 -15.89 10.54
C LYS A 26 -0.70 -15.01 9.30
N ASN A 27 -0.19 -13.78 9.35
CA ASN A 27 -0.31 -12.80 8.27
C ASN A 27 0.84 -12.87 7.25
N PHE A 28 1.94 -13.58 7.54
CA PHE A 28 3.16 -13.56 6.72
C PHE A 28 2.92 -14.03 5.27
N GLN A 29 2.05 -15.03 5.09
CA GLN A 29 1.66 -15.53 3.76
C GLN A 29 0.99 -14.46 2.88
N ASN A 30 0.35 -13.47 3.50
CA ASN A 30 -0.39 -12.39 2.85
C ASN A 30 0.47 -11.12 2.67
N GLN A 31 1.56 -10.99 3.43
CA GLN A 31 2.43 -9.82 3.46
C GLN A 31 3.67 -9.97 2.57
N ASN A 32 3.49 -10.49 1.36
CA ASN A 32 4.59 -10.65 0.41
C ASN A 32 4.64 -9.50 -0.62
N ALA A 33 5.52 -8.53 -0.38
CA ALA A 33 5.68 -7.35 -1.23
C ALA A 33 6.14 -7.67 -2.66
N ARG A 34 6.77 -8.84 -2.90
CA ARG A 34 7.13 -9.27 -4.27
C ARG A 34 5.92 -9.64 -5.12
N LYS A 35 4.81 -10.05 -4.51
CA LYS A 35 3.55 -10.28 -5.24
C LYS A 35 2.95 -8.95 -5.67
N LEU A 36 3.00 -7.95 -4.78
CA LEU A 36 2.45 -6.61 -5.05
C LEU A 36 3.11 -5.94 -6.25
N VAL A 37 4.44 -5.94 -6.34
CA VAL A 37 5.16 -5.28 -7.46
C VAL A 37 4.99 -5.98 -8.82
N LYS A 38 4.37 -7.16 -8.86
CA LYS A 38 3.99 -7.85 -10.10
C LYS A 38 2.59 -7.46 -10.57
N LEU A 39 1.79 -6.83 -9.72
CA LEU A 39 0.51 -6.27 -10.13
C LEU A 39 0.81 -5.09 -11.06
N GLY A 40 0.35 -5.22 -12.31
CA GLY A 40 0.52 -4.18 -13.31
C GLY A 40 -0.50 -3.05 -13.16
N GLY A 41 -0.21 -1.93 -13.80
CA GLY A 41 -1.13 -0.80 -13.89
C GLY A 41 -1.12 0.10 -12.65
N ARG A 42 -2.17 0.93 -12.58
CA ARG A 42 -2.32 1.98 -11.57
C ARG A 42 -3.18 1.52 -10.42
N HIS A 43 -2.64 1.58 -9.22
CA HIS A 43 -3.34 1.26 -7.98
C HIS A 43 -3.73 2.55 -7.26
N TRP A 44 -5.01 2.69 -6.94
CA TRP A 44 -5.57 3.90 -6.35
C TRP A 44 -5.83 3.74 -4.86
N VAL A 45 -5.55 4.79 -4.09
CA VAL A 45 -5.90 4.85 -2.67
C VAL A 45 -7.39 5.13 -2.55
N LYS A 46 -8.15 4.18 -2.01
CA LYS A 46 -9.59 4.33 -1.78
C LYS A 46 -9.91 4.97 -0.41
N ARG A 47 -9.13 4.64 0.62
CA ARG A 47 -9.35 5.10 2.00
C ARG A 47 -8.04 5.23 2.75
N ARG A 48 -8.01 6.16 3.70
CA ARG A 48 -6.95 6.43 4.66
C ARG A 48 -7.58 6.79 6.01
N THR A 49 -6.81 6.63 7.08
CA THR A 49 -7.21 6.91 8.48
C THR A 49 -6.57 8.18 9.03
N TYR A 50 -5.79 8.89 8.22
CA TYR A 50 -5.09 10.13 8.60
C TYR A 50 -5.28 11.20 7.52
N ASN A 51 -5.14 12.47 7.94
CA ASN A 51 -5.20 13.64 7.07
C ASN A 51 -3.80 14.07 6.63
N VAL A 52 -3.65 14.45 5.36
CA VAL A 52 -2.42 15.04 4.83
C VAL A 52 -2.53 16.56 4.94
N THR A 53 -1.85 17.15 5.92
CA THR A 53 -1.99 18.58 6.24
C THR A 53 -1.03 19.49 5.46
N LYS A 54 0.08 18.95 4.95
CA LYS A 54 1.14 19.74 4.31
C LYS A 54 0.82 20.26 2.91
N PHE A 55 -0.10 19.62 2.18
CA PHE A 55 -0.28 19.82 0.73
C PHE A 55 -1.70 20.23 0.30
N GLY A 56 -2.47 20.85 1.20
CA GLY A 56 -3.87 21.19 0.92
C GLY A 56 -4.72 19.93 0.66
N LYS A 57 -5.83 20.07 -0.05
CA LYS A 57 -6.74 18.94 -0.33
C LYS A 57 -6.12 17.98 -1.36
N VAL A 58 -5.55 16.88 -0.89
CA VAL A 58 -5.05 15.78 -1.73
C VAL A 58 -6.20 14.82 -2.04
N THR A 59 -6.40 14.46 -3.29
CA THR A 59 -7.37 13.43 -3.72
C THR A 59 -6.77 12.53 -4.80
N CYS A 60 -7.46 11.44 -5.15
CA CYS A 60 -7.07 10.57 -6.27
C CYS A 60 -5.60 10.12 -6.23
N GLU A 61 -5.11 9.76 -5.05
CA GLU A 61 -3.74 9.27 -4.88
C GLU A 61 -3.58 7.91 -5.55
N TYR A 62 -2.45 7.71 -6.21
CA TYR A 62 -2.13 6.46 -6.88
C TYR A 62 -0.65 6.11 -6.83
N ALA A 63 -0.40 4.81 -7.02
CA ALA A 63 0.92 4.23 -7.19
C ALA A 63 0.95 3.38 -8.47
N GLU A 64 2.06 3.45 -9.20
CA GLU A 64 2.27 2.69 -10.44
C GLU A 64 3.73 2.21 -10.49
N ILE A 65 3.93 0.90 -10.57
CA ILE A 65 5.26 0.30 -10.73
C ILE A 65 5.63 0.36 -12.20
N LEU A 66 6.60 1.22 -12.55
CA LEU A 66 6.96 1.44 -13.95
C LEU A 66 7.90 0.36 -14.47
N LYS A 67 8.96 0.06 -13.72
CA LYS A 67 9.93 -0.97 -14.10
C LYS A 67 10.74 -1.47 -12.92
N ARG A 68 11.24 -2.70 -13.05
CA ARG A 68 12.27 -3.25 -12.19
C ARG A 68 13.63 -2.67 -12.60
N VAL A 69 14.37 -2.13 -11.64
CA VAL A 69 15.73 -1.62 -11.87
C VAL A 69 16.73 -2.75 -11.65
N ARG A 70 16.71 -3.37 -10.47
CA ARG A 70 17.54 -4.55 -10.13
C ARG A 70 17.03 -5.22 -8.87
N LYS A 71 16.99 -6.56 -8.84
CA LYS A 71 16.58 -7.36 -7.66
C LYS A 71 15.29 -6.80 -7.01
N ASP A 72 15.40 -6.22 -5.82
CA ASP A 72 14.29 -5.70 -5.02
C ASP A 72 14.12 -4.17 -5.18
N LYS A 73 14.78 -3.56 -6.17
CA LYS A 73 14.71 -2.12 -6.50
C LYS A 73 13.89 -1.88 -7.77
N TYR A 74 12.96 -0.93 -7.69
CA TYR A 74 11.99 -0.59 -8.73
C TYR A 74 11.89 0.94 -8.91
N THR A 75 11.43 1.35 -10.09
CA THR A 75 10.94 2.71 -10.33
C THR A 75 9.44 2.72 -10.02
N LEU A 76 9.05 3.51 -9.03
CA LEU A 76 7.67 3.72 -8.61
C LEU A 76 7.26 5.14 -8.97
N LYS A 77 6.12 5.30 -9.64
CA LYS A 77 5.46 6.59 -9.84
C LYS A 77 4.38 6.77 -8.80
N LEU A 78 4.43 7.86 -8.05
CA LEU A 78 3.32 8.32 -7.23
C LEU A 78 2.67 9.52 -7.88
N GLY A 79 1.36 9.62 -7.76
CA GLY A 79 0.65 10.82 -8.16
C GLY A 79 -0.61 11.03 -7.35
N ALA A 80 -1.12 12.25 -7.43
CA ALA A 80 -2.33 12.69 -6.76
C ALA A 80 -2.90 13.91 -7.48
N LYS A 81 -4.12 14.29 -7.10
CA LYS A 81 -4.72 15.57 -7.44
C LYS A 81 -4.63 16.48 -6.21
N LEU A 82 -3.77 17.49 -6.30
CA LEU A 82 -3.64 18.57 -5.31
C LEU A 82 -4.63 19.64 -5.71
N GLU A 83 -5.69 19.81 -4.92
CA GLU A 83 -6.83 20.66 -5.26
C GLU A 83 -7.42 20.27 -6.62
N SER A 84 -7.18 21.08 -7.66
CA SER A 84 -7.63 20.84 -9.02
C SER A 84 -6.52 20.34 -9.97
N LYS A 85 -5.27 20.33 -9.53
CA LYS A 85 -4.10 20.04 -10.37
C LYS A 85 -3.57 18.63 -10.15
N TRP A 86 -3.35 17.90 -11.23
CA TRP A 86 -2.64 16.62 -11.18
C TRP A 86 -1.15 16.84 -10.98
N THR A 87 -0.57 16.07 -10.06
CA THR A 87 0.87 16.00 -9.84
C THR A 87 1.33 14.54 -9.81
N SER A 88 2.56 14.31 -10.22
CA SER A 88 3.19 12.99 -10.08
C SER A 88 4.70 13.10 -10.07
N ALA A 89 5.35 12.18 -9.37
CA ALA A 89 6.80 12.08 -9.33
C ALA A 89 7.24 10.61 -9.40
N ASN A 90 8.36 10.39 -10.07
CA ASN A 90 9.06 9.11 -10.04
C ASN A 90 9.97 9.06 -8.81
N GLN A 91 10.10 7.86 -8.25
CA GLN A 91 10.95 7.60 -7.10
C GLN A 91 11.48 6.17 -7.11
N THR A 92 12.46 5.93 -6.26
CA THR A 92 13.00 4.58 -6.04
C THR A 92 12.17 3.86 -4.98
N LEU A 93 11.59 2.73 -5.35
CA LEU A 93 11.03 1.77 -4.41
C LEU A 93 12.07 0.68 -4.14
N LEU A 94 12.32 0.39 -2.86
CA LEU A 94 13.13 -0.74 -2.42
C LEU A 94 12.28 -1.67 -1.56
N LEU A 95 12.20 -2.95 -1.92
CA LEU A 95 11.56 -3.94 -1.07
C LEU A 95 12.52 -4.32 0.06
N LYS A 96 12.02 -4.26 1.29
CA LYS A 96 12.77 -4.61 2.50
C LYS A 96 12.03 -5.69 3.28
N LYS A 97 12.79 -6.36 4.13
CA LYS A 97 12.31 -7.34 5.10
C LYS A 97 12.40 -6.73 6.48
N THR A 98 11.33 -6.81 7.25
CA THR A 98 11.28 -6.44 8.67
C THR A 98 10.83 -7.65 9.49
N GLY A 99 11.08 -7.63 10.81
CA GLY A 99 10.72 -8.72 11.71
C GLY A 99 11.27 -10.09 11.26
N ASN A 100 10.50 -11.13 11.57
CA ASN A 100 10.85 -12.53 11.30
C ASN A 100 10.38 -13.04 9.92
N HIS A 101 10.03 -12.14 9.00
CA HIS A 101 9.62 -12.52 7.65
C HIS A 101 10.74 -13.27 6.91
N SER A 102 10.35 -14.22 6.04
CA SER A 102 11.27 -14.91 5.12
C SER A 102 11.40 -14.21 3.77
N VAL A 103 10.44 -13.34 3.43
CA VAL A 103 10.38 -12.57 2.18
C VAL A 103 10.18 -11.08 2.47
N PRO A 104 10.48 -10.17 1.53
CA PRO A 104 10.19 -8.76 1.73
C PRO A 104 8.70 -8.50 1.96
N ASN A 105 8.38 -7.77 3.03
CA ASN A 105 7.04 -7.34 3.43
C ASN A 105 6.86 -5.82 3.39
N LEU A 106 7.96 -5.06 3.31
CA LEU A 106 7.95 -3.60 3.38
C LEU A 106 8.23 -2.97 1.99
N LEU A 107 7.41 -1.97 1.63
CA LEU A 107 7.64 -1.05 0.51
C LEU A 107 8.37 0.20 1.02
N ASN A 108 9.69 0.29 0.83
CA ASN A 108 10.48 1.43 1.29
C ASN A 108 10.70 2.46 0.17
N PHE A 109 10.14 3.65 0.33
CA PHE A 109 10.24 4.77 -0.61
C PHE A 109 10.05 6.11 0.12
N THR A 110 10.45 7.22 -0.49
CA THR A 110 10.33 8.55 0.12
C THR A 110 8.99 9.17 -0.21
N LYS A 111 8.17 9.46 0.80
CA LYS A 111 6.99 10.29 0.59
C LYS A 111 7.44 11.76 0.42
N TYR A 112 6.97 12.42 -0.62
CA TYR A 112 7.18 13.87 -0.82
C TYR A 112 6.21 14.67 0.05
#